data_AF-A0A1W9ISV1-F1
#
_entry.id   AF-A0A1W9ISV1-F1
#
_cell.length_a   1.000
_cell.length_b   1.000
_cell.length_c   1.000
_cell.angle_alpha   90.00
_cell.angle_beta   90.00
_cell.angle_gamma   90.00
#
_symmetry.space_group_name_H-M   'P 1'
#
loop_
_entity.id
_entity.type
_entity.pdbx_description
1 polymer ?
#
loop_
_entity_poly.entity_id
_entity_poly.type
_entity_poly.pdbx_seq_one_letter_code
_entity_poly.pdbx_strand_id
1 'polypeptide(L)'
;MKRRDLLVALLILSLGGCASGGRPTAEQLANNSFSECPSNHQEVVQQRLSANLIDPYSARFRFSTPEKYVHGGQYGHMFTVGLNAKNRFGGYVGEQVHQFMCFPNGSVSEINEISSGMAAGFRQAGY
;
A
#
# COMPACT_ATOMS: atom_id res chain seq x y z
N MET A 1 -1.46 -28.97 36.06
CA MET A 1 -1.85 -27.70 35.43
C MET A 1 -3.16 -27.24 36.07
N LYS A 2 -3.17 -26.12 36.77
CA LYS A 2 -4.34 -25.67 37.54
C LYS A 2 -5.37 -25.05 36.58
N ARG A 3 -6.67 -25.09 36.92
CA ARG A 3 -7.75 -24.44 36.13
C ARG A 3 -7.46 -22.98 35.77
N ARG A 4 -6.69 -22.28 36.62
CA ARG A 4 -6.23 -20.90 36.38
C ARG A 4 -5.20 -20.81 35.24
N ASP A 5 -4.32 -21.79 35.09
CA ASP A 5 -3.30 -21.82 34.02
C ASP A 5 -3.94 -22.14 32.66
N LEU A 6 -5.04 -22.91 32.65
CA LEU A 6 -5.83 -23.22 31.45
C LEU A 6 -6.58 -21.98 30.91
N LEU A 7 -7.10 -21.14 31.82
CA LEU A 7 -7.78 -19.89 31.46
C LEU A 7 -6.81 -18.85 30.85
N VAL A 8 -5.59 -18.77 31.37
CA VAL A 8 -4.55 -17.88 30.83
C VAL A 8 -4.09 -18.36 29.45
N ALA A 9 -3.95 -19.66 29.24
CA ALA A 9 -3.59 -20.23 27.94
C ALA A 9 -4.68 -19.99 26.87
N LEU A 10 -5.96 -20.04 27.26
CA LEU A 10 -7.09 -19.78 26.34
C LEU A 10 -7.18 -18.30 25.92
N LEU A 11 -6.84 -17.37 26.82
CA LEU A 11 -6.85 -15.93 26.56
C LEU A 11 -5.74 -15.49 25.59
N ILE A 12 -4.58 -16.15 25.62
CA ILE A 12 -3.45 -15.85 24.72
C ILE A 12 -3.75 -16.29 23.28
N LEU A 13 -4.56 -17.35 23.10
CA LEU A 13 -4.94 -17.86 21.78
C LEU A 13 -5.90 -16.94 21.01
N SER A 14 -6.62 -16.06 21.69
CA SER A 14 -7.63 -15.18 21.07
C SER A 14 -7.09 -13.92 20.39
N LEU A 15 -5.79 -13.61 20.47
CA LEU A 15 -5.21 -12.41 19.85
C LEU A 15 -4.68 -12.60 18.41
N GLY A 16 -4.86 -13.79 17.82
CA GLY A 16 -4.40 -14.10 16.46
C GLY A 16 -5.32 -13.62 15.35
N GLY A 17 -5.63 -12.32 15.29
CA GLY A 17 -6.37 -11.72 14.18
C GLY A 17 -5.43 -11.14 13.13
N CYS A 18 -4.94 -11.95 12.18
CA CYS A 18 -4.24 -11.43 11.01
C CYS A 18 -5.25 -10.93 9.97
N ALA A 19 -5.70 -9.68 10.08
CA ALA A 19 -6.31 -8.99 8.96
C ALA A 19 -5.21 -8.29 8.14
N SER A 20 -4.39 -9.09 7.43
CA SER A 20 -3.52 -8.58 6.37
C SER A 20 -4.26 -8.58 5.04
N GLY A 21 -4.06 -7.56 4.20
CA GLY A 21 -4.68 -7.48 2.89
C GLY A 21 -4.28 -8.64 1.97
N GLY A 22 -5.06 -8.82 0.91
CA GLY A 22 -4.80 -9.88 -0.05
C GLY A 22 -5.73 -9.88 -1.26
N ARG A 23 -5.50 -10.86 -2.14
CA ARG A 23 -6.40 -11.12 -3.26
C ARG A 23 -7.77 -11.59 -2.72
N PRO A 24 -8.88 -11.03 -3.23
CA PRO A 24 -10.19 -11.43 -2.74
C PRO A 24 -10.50 -12.89 -3.11
N THR A 25 -11.27 -13.57 -2.25
CA THR A 25 -11.74 -14.93 -2.52
C THR A 25 -12.85 -14.93 -3.58
N ALA A 26 -13.14 -16.10 -4.17
CA ALA A 26 -14.21 -16.24 -5.16
C ALA A 26 -15.59 -15.82 -4.61
N GLU A 27 -15.87 -16.14 -3.34
CA GLU A 27 -17.08 -15.73 -2.65
C GLU A 27 -17.16 -14.20 -2.48
N GLN A 28 -16.03 -13.56 -2.12
CA GLN A 28 -15.97 -12.11 -2.03
C GLN A 28 -16.17 -11.43 -3.38
N LEU A 29 -15.65 -12.02 -4.46
CA LEU A 29 -15.88 -11.55 -5.83
C LEU A 29 -17.36 -11.63 -6.25
N ALA A 30 -18.07 -12.65 -5.78
CA ALA A 30 -19.48 -12.85 -6.11
C ALA A 30 -20.42 -11.93 -5.31
N ASN A 31 -20.07 -11.66 -4.05
CA ASN A 31 -20.94 -10.95 -3.12
C ASN A 31 -20.64 -9.45 -2.97
N ASN A 32 -19.50 -8.96 -3.46
CA ASN A 32 -19.09 -7.57 -3.30
C ASN A 32 -18.88 -6.88 -4.65
N SER A 33 -19.34 -5.64 -4.74
CA SER A 33 -19.09 -4.78 -5.90
C SER A 33 -17.75 -4.07 -5.76
N PHE A 34 -16.91 -4.20 -6.78
CA PHE A 34 -15.67 -3.43 -6.93
C PHE A 34 -15.97 -2.24 -7.83
N SER A 35 -15.73 -1.03 -7.35
CA SER A 35 -15.80 0.17 -8.18
C SER A 35 -14.56 0.26 -9.05
N GLU A 36 -14.70 0.83 -10.25
CA GLU A 36 -13.53 1.17 -11.06
C GLU A 36 -12.63 2.18 -10.34
N CYS A 37 -11.33 2.09 -10.60
CA CYS A 37 -10.39 3.09 -10.11
C CYS A 37 -10.65 4.43 -10.86
N PRO A 38 -10.59 5.59 -10.18
CA PRO A 38 -10.77 6.88 -10.83
C PRO A 38 -9.84 7.05 -12.04
N SER A 39 -10.32 7.64 -13.13
CA SER A 39 -9.51 7.83 -14.35
C SER A 39 -8.24 8.64 -14.12
N ASN A 40 -8.27 9.57 -13.16
CA ASN A 40 -7.15 10.44 -12.77
C ASN A 40 -6.26 9.88 -11.65
N HIS A 41 -6.37 8.59 -11.30
CA HIS A 41 -5.60 8.01 -10.18
C HIS A 41 -4.08 8.20 -10.33
N GLN A 42 -3.54 8.11 -11.56
CA GLN A 42 -2.11 8.31 -11.80
C GLN A 42 -1.68 9.74 -11.48
N GLU A 43 -2.47 10.74 -11.88
CA GLU A 43 -2.20 12.16 -11.64
C GLU A 43 -2.21 12.47 -10.15
N VAL A 44 -3.21 11.95 -9.41
CA VAL A 44 -3.32 12.10 -7.96
C VAL A 44 -2.08 11.54 -7.25
N VAL A 45 -1.63 10.36 -7.67
CA VAL A 45 -0.44 9.72 -7.08
C VAL A 45 0.84 10.46 -7.46
N GLN A 46 1.00 10.88 -8.72
CA GLN A 46 2.14 11.68 -9.15
C GLN A 46 2.26 12.98 -8.35
N GLN A 47 1.15 13.71 -8.20
CA GLN A 47 1.13 14.95 -7.40
C GLN A 47 1.53 14.69 -5.95
N ARG A 48 0.98 13.63 -5.33
CA ARG A 48 1.28 13.27 -3.95
C ARG A 48 2.75 12.89 -3.74
N LEU A 49 3.30 12.05 -4.61
CA LEU A 49 4.67 11.56 -4.49
C LEU A 49 5.70 12.65 -4.84
N SER A 50 5.44 13.43 -5.89
CA SER A 50 6.34 14.51 -6.32
C SER A 50 6.45 15.65 -5.31
N ALA A 51 5.43 15.88 -4.48
CA ALA A 51 5.44 16.93 -3.45
C ALA A 51 6.57 16.77 -2.42
N ASN A 52 7.09 15.55 -2.24
CA ASN A 52 8.14 15.23 -1.26
C ASN A 52 9.54 15.08 -1.88
N LEU A 53 9.68 15.29 -3.19
CA LEU A 53 10.95 15.15 -3.90
C LEU A 53 11.78 16.43 -3.84
N ILE A 54 13.10 16.28 -3.77
CA ILE A 54 14.05 17.41 -3.87
C ILE A 54 13.94 18.09 -5.23
N ASP A 55 13.88 17.29 -6.30
CA ASP A 55 13.64 17.75 -7.67
C ASP A 55 12.39 17.04 -8.23
N PRO A 56 11.20 17.67 -8.12
CA PRO A 56 9.94 17.11 -8.61
C PRO A 56 9.94 16.80 -10.12
N TYR A 57 10.71 17.55 -10.91
CA TYR A 57 10.78 17.37 -12.37
C TYR A 57 11.68 16.21 -12.78
N SER A 58 12.49 15.69 -11.86
CA SER A 58 13.31 14.49 -12.09
C SER A 58 12.54 13.17 -11.94
N ALA A 59 11.30 13.21 -11.44
CA ALA A 59 10.53 12.03 -11.09
C ALA A 59 10.25 11.15 -12.32
N ARG A 60 10.59 9.86 -12.21
CA ARG A 60 10.25 8.83 -13.18
C ARG A 60 9.29 7.85 -12.53
N PHE A 61 8.11 7.73 -13.11
CA PHE A 61 7.05 6.85 -12.60
C PHE A 61 6.86 5.63 -13.49
N ARG A 62 6.56 4.49 -12.87
CA ARG A 62 6.07 3.27 -13.54
C ARG A 62 4.84 2.76 -12.80
N PHE A 63 3.71 2.68 -13.50
CA PHE A 63 2.45 2.20 -12.95
C PHE A 63 2.17 0.77 -13.38
N SER A 64 1.68 -0.06 -12.46
CA SER A 64 1.05 -1.34 -12.79
C SER A 64 -0.43 -1.15 -13.13
N THR A 65 -1.01 -2.15 -13.78
CA THR A 65 -2.46 -2.22 -13.93
C THR A 65 -3.13 -2.41 -12.56
N PRO A 66 -4.25 -1.73 -12.27
CA PRO A 66 -5.02 -1.94 -11.05
C PRO A 66 -5.69 -3.32 -11.01
N GLU A 67 -5.45 -4.08 -9.94
CA GLU A 67 -6.00 -5.42 -9.72
C GLU A 67 -6.94 -5.43 -8.51
N LYS A 68 -7.96 -6.30 -8.52
CA LYS A 68 -8.89 -6.43 -7.38
C LYS A 68 -8.15 -6.85 -6.12
N TYR A 69 -8.39 -6.13 -5.02
CA TYR A 69 -7.70 -6.32 -3.75
C TYR A 69 -8.63 -6.07 -2.56
N VAL A 70 -8.31 -6.71 -1.43
CA VAL A 70 -8.97 -6.48 -0.15
C VAL A 70 -7.94 -6.00 0.85
N HIS A 71 -8.16 -4.84 1.45
CA HIS A 71 -7.28 -4.28 2.49
C HIS A 71 -8.12 -3.89 3.71
N GLY A 72 -7.80 -4.43 4.88
CA GLY A 72 -8.54 -4.13 6.12
C GLY A 72 -10.06 -4.40 6.05
N GLY A 73 -10.49 -5.34 5.22
CA GLY A 73 -11.91 -5.64 4.98
C GLY A 73 -12.60 -4.72 3.96
N GLN A 74 -11.88 -3.76 3.36
CA GLN A 74 -12.38 -2.92 2.28
C GLN A 74 -12.02 -3.50 0.92
N TYR A 75 -12.96 -3.45 -0.02
CA TYR A 75 -12.80 -3.96 -1.39
C TYR A 75 -12.43 -2.83 -2.34
N GLY A 76 -11.49 -3.07 -3.25
CA GLY A 76 -11.09 -2.05 -4.21
C GLY A 76 -10.07 -2.56 -5.21
N HIS A 77 -9.36 -1.63 -5.85
CA HIS A 77 -8.32 -1.94 -6.83
C HIS A 77 -6.96 -1.47 -6.32
N MET A 78 -6.03 -2.40 -6.14
CA MET A 78 -4.65 -2.09 -5.79
C MET A 78 -3.79 -1.99 -7.04
N PHE A 79 -2.89 -1.01 -7.07
CA PHE A 79 -1.82 -0.92 -8.06
C PHE A 79 -0.50 -0.51 -7.40
N THR A 80 0.58 -0.77 -8.11
CA THR A 80 1.94 -0.49 -7.67
C THR A 80 2.52 0.67 -8.47
N VAL A 81 3.27 1.54 -7.80
CA VAL A 81 3.95 2.68 -8.40
C VAL A 81 5.42 2.62 -8.09
N GLY A 82 6.24 2.39 -9.12
CA GLY A 82 7.69 2.58 -9.05
C GLY A 82 8.02 4.05 -9.24
N LEU A 83 8.81 4.61 -8.33
CA LEU A 83 9.28 5.99 -8.35
C LEU A 83 10.80 6.02 -8.27
N ASN A 84 11.45 6.68 -9.22
CA ASN A 84 12.87 7.00 -9.14
C ASN A 84 13.08 8.49 -9.38
N ALA A 85 13.86 9.14 -8.53
CA ALA A 85 14.11 10.58 -8.58
C ALA A 85 15.57 10.90 -8.24
N LYS A 86 16.01 12.11 -8.59
CA LYS A 86 17.36 12.57 -8.29
C LYS A 86 17.49 13.02 -6.83
N ASN A 87 18.67 12.78 -6.25
CA ASN A 87 19.08 13.41 -4.99
C ASN A 87 19.64 14.82 -5.22
N ARG A 88 20.04 15.48 -4.13
CA ARG A 88 20.68 16.81 -4.13
C ARG A 88 21.96 16.92 -4.98
N PHE A 89 22.60 15.80 -5.32
CA PHE A 89 23.81 15.75 -6.15
C PHE A 89 23.49 15.47 -7.64
N GLY A 90 22.21 15.39 -8.00
CA GLY A 90 21.76 15.19 -9.38
C GLY A 90 21.74 13.73 -9.87
N GLY A 91 22.12 12.78 -9.02
CA GLY A 91 22.09 11.34 -9.31
C GLY A 91 20.79 10.67 -8.89
N TYR A 92 20.31 9.68 -9.65
CA TYR A 92 19.15 8.87 -9.26
C TYR A 92 19.50 7.94 -8.09
N VAL A 93 18.59 7.85 -7.12
CA VAL A 93 18.81 7.08 -5.88
C VAL A 93 18.40 5.62 -5.96
N GLY A 94 17.72 5.23 -7.04
CA GLY A 94 17.12 3.91 -7.18
C GLY A 94 15.61 3.97 -7.06
N GLU A 95 14.96 2.95 -7.60
CA GLU A 95 13.50 2.89 -7.64
C GLU A 95 12.92 2.48 -6.28
N GLN A 96 11.96 3.27 -5.79
CA GLN A 96 11.14 2.99 -4.63
C GLN A 96 9.76 2.54 -5.09
N VAL A 97 9.26 1.47 -4.47
CA VAL A 97 7.98 0.86 -4.83
C VAL A 97 6.93 1.17 -3.78
N HIS A 98 5.85 1.81 -4.22
CA HIS A 98 4.71 2.19 -3.41
C HIS A 98 3.47 1.40 -3.83
N GLN A 99 2.58 1.12 -2.87
CA GLN A 99 1.29 0.47 -3.14
C GLN A 99 0.16 1.43 -2.85
N PHE A 100 -0.72 1.60 -3.82
CA PHE A 100 -1.92 2.40 -3.71
C PHE A 100 -3.16 1.55 -3.93
N MET A 101 -4.25 1.96 -3.30
CA MET A 101 -5.56 1.34 -3.46
C MET A 101 -6.61 2.41 -3.78
N CYS A 102 -7.40 2.12 -4.81
CA CYS A 102 -8.61 2.86 -5.16
C CYS A 102 -9.79 2.23 -4.42
N PHE A 103 -10.48 3.04 -3.62
CA PHE A 103 -11.60 2.62 -2.79
C PHE A 103 -12.95 2.94 -3.44
N PRO A 104 -14.05 2.30 -3.00
CA PRO A 104 -15.40 2.51 -3.54
C PRO A 104 -15.94 3.93 -3.42
N ASN A 105 -15.40 4.70 -2.48
CA ASN A 105 -15.72 6.12 -2.32
C ASN A 105 -14.99 7.04 -3.31
N GLY A 106 -14.24 6.48 -4.28
CA GLY A 106 -13.44 7.24 -5.24
C GLY A 106 -12.11 7.76 -4.70
N SER A 107 -11.75 7.44 -3.45
CA SER A 107 -10.47 7.85 -2.87
C SER A 107 -9.32 6.95 -3.34
N VAL A 108 -8.13 7.54 -3.47
CA VAL A 108 -6.88 6.84 -3.76
C VAL A 108 -5.94 7.05 -2.58
N SER A 109 -5.62 5.98 -1.86
CA SER A 109 -4.74 6.04 -0.69
C SER A 109 -3.62 5.03 -0.77
N GLU A 110 -2.49 5.39 -0.17
CA GLU A 110 -1.32 4.54 -0.08
C GLU A 110 -1.57 3.50 1.02
N ILE A 111 -1.38 2.21 0.72
CA ILE A 111 -1.62 1.11 1.66
C ILE A 111 -0.33 0.43 2.12
N ASN A 112 0.81 0.73 1.49
CA ASN A 112 2.18 0.36 1.88
C ASN A 112 2.31 -0.94 2.68
N GLU A 113 1.78 -2.04 2.14
CA GLU A 113 1.95 -3.36 2.76
C GLU A 113 3.36 -3.90 2.52
N ILE A 114 4.08 -3.33 1.55
CA ILE A 114 5.52 -3.54 1.38
C ILE A 114 6.26 -2.57 2.28
N SER A 115 7.13 -3.09 3.16
CA SER A 115 8.00 -2.30 4.04
C SER A 115 8.89 -1.25 3.32
N SER A 116 8.90 -1.26 1.98
CA SER A 116 9.57 -0.29 1.11
C SER A 116 8.84 1.05 0.96
N GLY A 117 7.59 1.16 1.43
CA GLY A 117 6.79 2.38 1.29
C GLY A 117 7.19 3.48 2.28
N MET A 118 7.82 4.54 1.77
CA MET A 118 8.29 5.78 2.44
C MET A 118 9.22 5.63 3.66
N ALA A 119 8.95 4.72 4.60
CA ALA A 119 9.77 4.49 5.79
C ALA A 119 11.14 3.87 5.46
N ALA A 120 11.27 3.10 4.37
CA ALA A 120 12.55 2.58 3.89
C ALA A 120 13.37 3.61 3.10
N GLY A 121 12.70 4.47 2.32
CA GLY A 121 13.36 5.50 1.51
C GLY A 121 14.12 6.53 2.36
N PHE A 122 13.57 6.91 3.53
CA PHE A 122 14.26 7.77 4.49
C PHE A 122 15.47 7.11 5.16
N ARG A 123 15.51 5.78 5.28
CA ARG A 123 16.65 5.06 5.88
C ARG A 123 17.77 4.78 4.88
N GLN A 124 17.48 4.72 3.59
CA GLN A 124 18.47 4.47 2.55
C GLN A 124 19.10 5.76 2.00
N ALA A 125 18.43 6.90 2.13
CA ALA A 125 18.99 8.21 1.82
C ALA A 125 19.65 8.81 3.07
N GLY A 126 20.85 8.31 3.41
CA GLY A 126 21.60 8.66 4.62
C GLY A 126 21.50 10.13 5.07
N TYR A 127 20.70 10.33 6.12
CA TYR A 127 20.90 11.31 7.18
C TYR A 127 20.95 10.56 8.50
#